data_AF-A0A5A5RC26-F1
#
_entry.id   AF-A0A5A5RC26-F1
#
_cell.length_a   1.000
_cell.length_b   1.000
_cell.length_c   1.000
_cell.angle_alpha   90.00
_cell.angle_beta   90.00
_cell.angle_gamma   90.00
#
_symmetry.space_group_name_H-M   'P 1'
#
loop_
_entity.id
_entity.type
_entity.pdbx_description
1 polymer ?
#
loop_
_entity_poly.entity_id
_entity_poly.type
_entity_poly.pdbx_seq_one_letter_code
_entity_poly.pdbx_strand_id
1 'polypeptide(L)' 'MDITAKIKDLAQKYDIPPQLLKEAMALEVEKFALKNRRLSPKIIELIEKYTDSPQS' A
#
# COMPACT_ATOMS: atom_id res chain seq x y z
N MET A 1 -19.72 -9.74 9.48
CA MET A 1 -20.33 -8.54 8.84
C MET A 1 -19.62 -8.30 7.53
N ASP A 2 -20.38 -8.15 6.45
CA ASP A 2 -19.87 -7.81 5.12
C ASP A 2 -19.29 -6.38 5.11
N ILE A 3 -18.07 -6.22 4.61
CA ILE A 3 -17.39 -4.92 4.46
C ILE A 3 -18.21 -3.98 3.57
N THR A 4 -18.91 -4.53 2.59
CA THR A 4 -19.76 -3.78 1.66
C THR A 4 -20.95 -3.15 2.37
N ALA A 5 -21.54 -3.85 3.35
CA ALA A 5 -22.62 -3.33 4.16
C ALA A 5 -22.14 -2.14 5.01
N LYS A 6 -20.96 -2.26 5.67
CA LYS A 6 -20.37 -1.18 6.45
C LYS A 6 -20.03 0.07 5.60
N ILE A 7 -19.54 -0.13 4.38
CA ILE A 7 -19.27 0.99 3.45
C ILE A 7 -20.56 1.71 3.10
N LYS A 8 -21.66 0.99 2.84
CA LYS A 8 -22.97 1.59 2.57
C LYS A 8 -23.50 2.37 3.78
N ASP A 9 -23.43 1.78 4.98
CA ASP A 9 -23.89 2.43 6.21
C ASP A 9 -23.11 3.73 6.48
N LEU A 10 -21.78 3.70 6.30
CA LEU A 10 -20.93 4.89 6.46
C LEU A 10 -21.21 5.94 5.39
N ALA A 11 -21.34 5.52 4.14
CA ALA A 11 -21.67 6.43 3.03
C ALA A 11 -23.00 7.16 3.29
N GLN A 12 -24.02 6.43 3.75
CA GLN A 12 -25.31 7.01 4.10
C GLN A 12 -25.23 7.92 5.33
N LYS A 13 -24.51 7.51 6.37
CA LYS A 13 -24.38 8.28 7.62
C LYS A 13 -23.71 9.64 7.42
N TYR A 14 -22.73 9.70 6.52
CA TYR A 14 -21.93 10.91 6.29
C TYR A 14 -22.28 11.62 4.97
N ASP A 15 -23.32 11.15 4.27
CA ASP A 15 -23.77 11.66 2.97
C ASP A 15 -22.63 11.81 1.95
N ILE A 16 -21.84 10.75 1.82
CA ILE A 16 -20.72 10.70 0.88
C ILE A 16 -20.88 9.54 -0.11
N PRO A 17 -20.39 9.70 -1.35
CA PRO A 17 -20.37 8.60 -2.31
C PRO A 17 -19.59 7.39 -1.76
N PRO A 18 -20.17 6.17 -1.77
CA PRO A 18 -19.48 4.95 -1.35
C PRO A 18 -18.16 4.68 -2.08
N GLN A 19 -18.01 5.20 -3.31
CA GLN A 19 -16.80 5.11 -4.13
C GLN A 19 -15.61 5.77 -3.44
N LEU A 20 -15.81 6.93 -2.80
CA LEU A 20 -14.72 7.64 -2.11
C LEU A 20 -14.18 6.84 -0.93
N LEU A 21 -15.05 6.14 -0.20
CA LEU A 21 -14.63 5.25 0.89
C LEU A 21 -13.83 4.06 0.38
N LYS A 22 -14.21 3.49 -0.78
CA LYS A 22 -13.46 2.40 -1.42
C LYS A 22 -12.09 2.86 -1.89
N GLU A 23 -12.01 4.02 -2.52
CA GLU A 23 -10.75 4.62 -2.97
C GLU A 23 -9.82 4.93 -1.79
N ALA A 24 -10.35 5.53 -0.72
CA ALA A 24 -9.57 5.79 0.49
C ALA A 24 -8.99 4.51 1.11
N MET A 25 -9.77 3.42 1.14
CA MET A 25 -9.28 2.12 1.60
C MET A 25 -8.19 1.55 0.69
N ALA A 26 -8.34 1.67 -0.63
CA ALA A 26 -7.34 1.21 -1.59
C ALA A 26 -6.00 1.96 -1.41
N LEU A 27 -6.06 3.27 -1.20
CA LEU A 27 -4.88 4.11 -0.94
C LEU A 27 -4.15 3.72 0.36
N GLU A 28 -4.87 3.40 1.43
CA GLU A 28 -4.24 2.94 2.68
C GLU A 28 -3.61 1.54 2.52
N VAL A 29 -4.20 0.64 1.72
CA VAL A 29 -3.59 -0.65 1.38
C VAL A 29 -2.31 -0.46 0.57
N GLU A 30 -2.32 0.42 -0.44
CA GLU A 30 -1.14 0.74 -1.25
C GLU A 30 -0.01 1.33 -0.39
N LYS A 31 -0.34 2.29 0.47
CA LYS A 31 0.60 2.88 1.43
C LYS A 31 1.18 1.84 2.39
N PHE A 32 0.37 0.90 2.87
CA PHE A 32 0.84 -0.21 3.70
C PHE A 32 1.77 -1.15 2.92
N ALA A 33 1.43 -1.48 1.67
CA ALA A 33 2.25 -2.29 0.80
C ALA A 33 3.60 -1.62 0.51
N LEU A 34 3.62 -0.31 0.24
CA LEU A 34 4.83 0.47 0.02
C LEU A 34 5.70 0.55 1.29
N LYS A 35 5.10 0.81 2.47
CA LYS A 35 5.83 0.85 3.75
C LYS A 35 6.47 -0.48 4.11
N ASN A 36 5.80 -1.59 3.80
CA ASN A 36 6.29 -2.94 4.09
C ASN A 36 7.11 -3.53 2.95
N ARG A 37 7.35 -2.76 1.88
CA ARG A 37 8.19 -3.17 0.76
C ARG A 37 9.64 -3.17 1.21
N ARG A 38 10.07 -4.23 1.88
CA ARG A 38 11.49 -4.54 2.02
C ARG A 38 12.00 -4.97 0.65
N LEU A 39 13.12 -4.42 0.23
CA LEU A 39 13.86 -5.00 -0.89
C LEU A 39 14.11 -6.47 -0.57
N SER A 40 13.90 -7.36 -1.53
CA SER A 40 14.23 -8.76 -1.32
C SER A 40 15.72 -8.86 -0.94
N PRO A 41 16.13 -9.75 -0.03
CA PRO A 41 17.54 -9.90 0.34
C PRO A 41 18.46 -10.04 -0.87
N LYS A 42 18.00 -10.74 -1.91
CA LYS A 42 18.72 -10.89 -3.19
C LYS A 42 18.96 -9.58 -3.94
N ILE A 43 18.05 -8.61 -3.85
CA ILE A 43 18.24 -7.28 -4.44
C ILE A 43 19.25 -6.48 -3.59
N ILE A 44 19.20 -6.60 -2.27
CA ILE A 44 20.17 -5.96 -1.37
C ILE A 44 21.59 -6.48 -1.66
N GLU A 45 21.78 -7.80 -1.73
CA GLU A 45 23.06 -8.43 -2.08
C GLU A 45 23.60 -8.00 -3.45
N LEU A 46 22.71 -7.82 -4.44
CA LEU A 46 23.09 -7.32 -5.75
C LEU A 46 23.56 -5.86 -5.66
N ILE A 47 22.82 -5.00 -4.97
CA ILE A 47 23.21 -3.60 -4.77
C ILE A 47 24.57 -3.52 -4.07
N GLU A 48 24.75 -4.24 -2.97
CA GLU A 48 26.00 -4.26 -2.18
C GLU A 48 27.21 -4.68 -3.03
N LYS A 49 27.07 -5.72 -3.85
CA LYS A 49 28.13 -6.18 -4.79
C LYS A 49 28.57 -5.11 -5.78
N TYR A 50 27.66 -4.23 -6.22
CA TYR A 50 27.97 -3.16 -7.16
C TYR A 50 28.40 -1.86 -6.48
N THR A 51 28.11 -1.68 -5.18
CA THR A 51 28.55 -0.50 -4.42
C THR A 51 29.91 -0.67 -3.75
N ASP A 52 30.33 -1.90 -3.43
CA ASP A 52 31.67 -2.19 -2.88
C ASP A 52 32.74 -2.39 -3.97
N SER A 53 32.34 -2.37 -5.24
CA SER A 53 33.29 -2.32 -6.35
C SER A 53 33.78 -0.87 -6.48
N PRO A 54 35.08 -0.57 -6.27
CA PRO A 54 35.60 0.72 -6.67
C PRO A 54 35.38 0.82 -8.18
N GLN A 55 34.46 1.70 -8.58
CA GLN A 55 34.25 2.07 -9.97
C GLN A 55 35.63 2.48 -10.51
N SER A 56 36.21 1.58 -11.31
CA SER A 56 37.52 1.74 -11.94
C SER A 56 37.44 2.74 -13.09
#